data_AF-A0AAU0N8Z0-F1
#
_entry.id   AF-A0AAU0N8Z0-F1
#
_cell.length_a   1.000
_cell.length_b   1.000
_cell.length_c   1.000
_cell.angle_alpha   90.00
_cell.angle_beta   90.00
_cell.angle_gamma   90.00
#
_symmetry.space_group_name_H-M   'P 1'
#
loop_
_entity.id
_entity.type
_entity.pdbx_description
1 polymer ?
#
loop_
_entity_poly.entity_id
_entity_poly.type
_entity_poly.pdbx_seq_one_letter_code
_entity_poly.pdbx_strand_id
1 'polypeptide(L)'
;MLEQQRAEIDRIDRQLVKLFEERMKVVEEVIEIKIELNMDILDSSRESKVIETAVSRLENPELASETREFFSELMSISRNYQAKIRQNKLNY
;
A
#
# COMPACT_ATOMS: atom_id res chain seq x y z
N MET A 1 19.13 7.41 26.09
CA MET A 1 19.56 6.47 25.03
C MET A 1 18.42 5.70 24.37
N LEU A 2 17.15 5.86 24.76
CA LEU A 2 16.00 5.36 23.97
C LEU A 2 15.23 6.48 23.29
N GLU A 3 15.16 7.65 23.92
CA GLU A 3 14.41 8.81 23.41
C GLU A 3 14.93 9.33 22.06
N GLN A 4 16.24 9.25 21.80
CA GLN A 4 16.79 9.68 20.50
C GLN A 4 16.39 8.72 19.37
N GLN A 5 16.42 7.42 19.62
CA GLN A 5 15.99 6.38 18.67
C GLN A 5 14.48 6.47 18.42
N ARG A 6 13.69 6.72 19.47
CA ARG A 6 12.25 6.97 19.35
C ARG A 6 11.95 8.21 18.52
N ALA A 7 12.66 9.31 18.76
CA ALA A 7 12.49 10.53 17.95
C ALA A 7 12.85 10.31 16.48
N GLU A 8 13.84 9.45 16.20
CA GLU A 8 14.18 9.08 14.83
C GLU A 8 13.12 8.18 14.18
N ILE A 9 12.54 7.23 14.93
CA ILE A 9 11.38 6.45 14.48
C ILE A 9 10.20 7.39 14.19
N ASP A 10 9.88 8.31 15.09
CA ASP A 10 8.79 9.28 14.88
C ASP A 10 9.02 10.12 13.60
N ARG A 11 10.28 10.48 13.31
CA ARG A 11 10.64 11.21 12.08
C ARG A 11 10.42 10.34 10.83
N ILE A 12 10.74 9.05 10.90
CA ILE A 12 10.51 8.09 9.81
C ILE A 12 9.01 7.85 9.62
N ASP A 13 8.27 7.65 10.70
CA ASP A 13 6.82 7.40 10.68
C ASP A 13 6.05 8.56 10.04
N ARG A 14 6.45 9.81 10.32
CA ARG A 14 5.87 10.98 9.62
C ARG A 14 6.06 10.94 8.11
N GLN A 15 7.20 10.44 7.64
CA GLN A 15 7.45 10.27 6.20
C GLN A 15 6.64 9.09 5.65
N LEU A 16 6.53 7.98 6.39
CA LEU A 16 5.71 6.83 6.00
C LEU A 16 4.23 7.22 5.86
N VAL A 17 3.69 8.02 6.79
CA VAL A 17 2.31 8.52 6.72
C VAL A 17 2.11 9.36 5.46
N LYS A 18 3.02 10.30 5.18
CA LYS A 18 2.95 11.13 3.98
C LYS A 18 2.99 10.29 2.69
N LEU A 19 3.91 9.33 2.61
CA LEU A 19 4.02 8.43 1.45
C LEU A 19 2.80 7.51 1.32
N PHE A 20 2.23 7.08 2.44
CA PHE A 20 1.00 6.29 2.45
C PHE A 20 -0.19 7.10 1.92
N GLU A 21 -0.36 8.35 2.34
CA GLU A 21 -1.41 9.25 1.83
C GLU A 21 -1.24 9.51 0.32
N GLU A 22 -0.02 9.79 -0.14
CA GLU A 22 0.28 9.94 -1.56
C GLU A 22 -0.08 8.67 -2.35
N ARG A 23 0.26 7.50 -1.83
CA ARG A 23 -0.11 6.21 -2.43
C ARG A 23 -1.63 6.01 -2.44
N MET A 24 -2.35 6.40 -1.40
CA MET A 24 -3.81 6.25 -1.32
C MET A 24 -4.54 7.11 -2.34
N LYS A 25 -4.08 8.33 -2.60
CA LYS A 25 -4.62 9.17 -3.69
C LYS A 25 -4.52 8.48 -5.05
N VAL A 26 -3.37 7.86 -5.35
CA VAL A 26 -3.21 7.09 -6.58
C VAL A 26 -4.12 5.86 -6.60
N VAL A 27 -4.36 5.22 -5.46
CA VAL A 27 -5.31 4.10 -5.36
C VAL A 27 -6.75 4.54 -5.65
N GLU A 28 -7.14 5.78 -5.30
CA GLU A 28 -8.44 6.35 -5.68
C GLU A 28 -8.56 6.43 -7.21
N GLU A 29 -7.58 7.04 -7.88
CA GLU A 29 -7.55 7.12 -9.35
C GLU A 29 -7.62 5.73 -10.01
N VAL A 30 -6.90 4.75 -9.46
CA VAL A 30 -6.90 3.37 -9.96
C VAL A 30 -8.28 2.72 -9.86
N ILE A 31 -9.03 2.92 -8.77
CA ILE A 31 -10.36 2.32 -8.66
C ILE A 31 -11.38 3.00 -9.58
N GLU A 32 -11.25 4.29 -9.85
CA GLU A 32 -12.11 4.96 -10.83
C GLU A 32 -11.98 4.32 -12.21
N ILE A 33 -10.73 4.13 -12.67
CA ILE A 33 -10.43 3.46 -13.94
C ILE A 33 -10.98 2.03 -13.94
N LYS A 34 -10.77 1.26 -12.86
CA LYS A 34 -11.28 -0.11 -12.77
C LYS A 34 -12.79 -0.19 -12.84
N ILE A 35 -13.51 0.75 -12.21
CA ILE A 35 -14.98 0.80 -12.28
C ILE A 35 -15.44 1.08 -13.72
N GLU A 36 -14.83 2.06 -14.39
CA GLU A 36 -15.16 2.40 -15.79
C GLU A 36 -14.92 1.22 -16.75
N LEU A 37 -13.85 0.45 -16.52
CA LEU A 37 -13.50 -0.73 -17.29
C LEU A 37 -14.18 -2.03 -16.80
N ASN A 38 -15.03 -1.95 -15.77
CA ASN A 38 -15.68 -3.08 -15.11
C ASN A 38 -14.70 -4.20 -14.69
N MET A 39 -13.52 -3.79 -14.18
CA MET A 39 -12.47 -4.67 -13.68
C MET A 39 -12.61 -4.97 -12.19
N ASP A 40 -12.06 -6.11 -11.77
CA ASP A 40 -12.03 -6.50 -10.37
C ASP A 40 -11.02 -5.67 -9.54
N ILE A 41 -11.33 -5.51 -8.25
CA ILE A 41 -10.44 -4.83 -7.30
C ILE A 41 -9.17 -5.66 -7.08
N LEU A 42 -9.32 -6.98 -6.94
CA LEU A 42 -8.21 -7.91 -6.77
C LEU A 42 -7.53 -8.15 -8.12
N ASP A 43 -6.24 -7.85 -8.18
CA ASP A 43 -5.35 -8.28 -9.27
C ASP A 43 -4.14 -8.96 -8.64
N SER A 44 -4.27 -10.27 -8.39
CA SER A 44 -3.24 -11.06 -7.72
C SER A 44 -1.89 -10.99 -8.45
N SER A 45 -1.90 -10.95 -9.78
CA SER A 45 -0.68 -10.89 -10.58
C SER A 45 0.07 -9.56 -10.36
N ARG A 46 -0.67 -8.46 -10.33
CA ARG A 46 -0.13 -7.13 -10.09
C ARG A 46 0.38 -6.98 -8.66
N GLU A 47 -0.36 -7.49 -7.69
CA GLU A 47 0.00 -7.45 -6.26
C GLU A 47 1.26 -8.25 -5.97
N SER A 48 1.34 -9.50 -6.46
CA SER A 48 2.57 -10.30 -6.34
C SER A 48 3.75 -9.55 -6.96
N LYS A 49 3.58 -8.92 -8.13
CA LYS A 49 4.66 -8.11 -8.74
C LYS A 49 5.08 -6.91 -7.89
N VAL A 50 4.16 -6.23 -7.20
CA VAL A 50 4.51 -5.15 -6.25
C VAL A 50 5.40 -5.70 -5.15
N ILE A 51 4.98 -6.82 -4.54
CA ILE A 51 5.68 -7.44 -3.40
C ILE A 51 7.08 -7.89 -3.83
N GLU A 52 7.22 -8.62 -4.94
CA GLU A 52 8.53 -9.05 -5.43
C GLU A 52 9.45 -7.87 -5.74
N THR A 53 8.91 -6.80 -6.33
CA THR A 53 9.68 -5.59 -6.64
C THR A 53 10.14 -4.86 -5.38
N ALA A 54 9.32 -4.87 -4.32
CA ALA A 54 9.70 -4.28 -3.04
C ALA A 54 10.85 -5.07 -2.41
N VAL A 55 10.75 -6.40 -2.38
CA VAL A 55 11.79 -7.29 -1.87
C VAL A 55 13.08 -7.14 -2.67
N SER A 56 13.00 -7.06 -4.00
CA SER A 56 14.19 -6.92 -4.86
C SER A 56 14.92 -5.59 -4.71
N ARG A 57 14.29 -4.59 -4.08
CA ARG A 57 14.89 -3.27 -3.81
C ARG A 57 15.53 -3.16 -2.43
N LEU A 58 15.41 -4.19 -1.60
CA LEU A 58 16.05 -4.21 -0.29
C LEU A 58 17.56 -4.24 -0.43
N GLU A 59 18.24 -3.39 0.33
CA GLU A 59 19.69 -3.46 0.51
C GLU A 59 20.08 -4.51 1.56
N ASN A 60 19.21 -4.75 2.55
CA ASN A 60 19.38 -5.81 3.54
C ASN A 60 18.47 -7.01 3.22
N PRO A 61 19.01 -8.13 2.71
CA PRO A 61 18.23 -9.32 2.39
C PRO A 61 17.56 -9.99 3.59
N GLU A 62 18.05 -9.76 4.82
CA GLU A 62 17.46 -10.37 6.02
C GLU A 62 16.03 -9.87 6.28
N LEU A 63 15.68 -8.67 5.80
CA LEU A 63 14.35 -8.06 5.96
C LEU A 63 13.35 -8.49 4.87
N ALA A 64 13.68 -9.49 4.06
CA ALA A 64 12.84 -9.91 2.95
C ALA A 64 11.47 -10.43 3.41
N SER A 65 11.41 -11.16 4.52
CA SER A 65 10.15 -11.71 5.03
C SER A 65 9.23 -10.62 5.54
N GLU A 66 9.77 -9.72 6.36
CA GLU A 66 9.08 -8.57 6.95
C GLU A 66 8.58 -7.62 5.86
N THR A 67 9.36 -7.43 4.81
CA THR A 67 8.96 -6.60 3.66
C THR A 67 7.82 -7.24 2.88
N ARG A 68 7.81 -8.57 2.71
CA ARG A 68 6.68 -9.27 2.08
C ARG A 68 5.41 -9.09 2.90
N GLU A 69 5.49 -9.27 4.21
CA GLU A 69 4.36 -9.12 5.12
C GLU A 69 3.80 -7.69 5.07
N PHE A 70 4.68 -6.68 5.19
CA PHE A 70 4.28 -5.28 5.13
C PHE A 70 3.57 -4.93 3.80
N PHE A 71 4.14 -5.33 2.66
CA PHE A 71 3.52 -5.02 1.37
C PHE A 71 2.24 -5.82 1.12
N SER A 72 2.12 -7.04 1.65
CA SER A 72 0.88 -7.83 1.61
C SER A 72 -0.24 -7.10 2.36
N GLU A 73 0.03 -6.63 3.58
CA GLU A 73 -0.95 -5.88 4.37
C GLU A 73 -1.29 -4.54 3.71
N LEU A 74 -0.28 -3.84 3.17
CA LEU A 74 -0.49 -2.62 2.41
C LEU A 74 -1.42 -2.85 1.19
N MET A 75 -1.28 -3.97 0.47
CA MET A 75 -2.22 -4.32 -0.61
C MET A 75 -3.62 -4.60 -0.07
N SER A 76 -3.74 -5.31 1.06
CA SER A 76 -5.01 -5.57 1.74
C SER A 76 -5.76 -4.28 2.07
N ILE A 77 -5.08 -3.34 2.73
CA ILE A 77 -5.60 -2.01 3.05
C ILE A 77 -6.05 -1.28 1.78
N SER A 78 -5.24 -1.36 0.71
CA SER A 78 -5.57 -0.74 -0.58
C SER A 78 -6.85 -1.30 -1.17
N ARG A 79 -7.04 -2.62 -1.16
CA ARG A 79 -8.25 -3.26 -1.69
C ARG A 79 -9.48 -2.86 -0.89
N ASN A 80 -9.36 -2.84 0.44
CA ASN A 80 -10.45 -2.43 1.32
C ASN A 80 -10.86 -0.98 1.06
N TYR A 81 -9.89 -0.09 0.83
CA TYR A 81 -10.16 1.29 0.48
C TYR A 81 -10.85 1.42 -0.89
N GLN A 82 -10.38 0.70 -1.91
CA GLN A 82 -11.03 0.63 -3.21
C GLN A 82 -12.47 0.11 -3.11
N ALA A 83 -12.71 -0.93 -2.29
CA ALA A 83 -14.04 -1.50 -2.08
C ALA A 83 -15.00 -0.47 -1.46
N LYS A 84 -14.53 0.31 -0.47
CA LYS A 84 -15.30 1.40 0.12
C LYS A 84 -15.68 2.46 -0.92
N ILE A 85 -14.76 2.86 -1.79
CA ILE A 85 -15.01 3.84 -2.86
C ILE A 85 -16.02 3.29 -3.87
N ARG A 86 -15.83 2.05 -4.33
CA ARG A 86 -16.73 1.38 -5.27
C ARG A 86 -18.15 1.28 -4.71
N GLN A 87 -18.30 0.87 -3.44
CA GLN A 87 -19.59 0.81 -2.77
C GLN A 87 -20.25 2.19 -2.71
N ASN A 88 -19.49 3.23 -2.35
CA ASN A 88 -20.00 4.59 -2.31
C ASN A 88 -20.48 5.05 -3.70
N LYS A 89 -19.74 4.78 -4.78
CA LYS A 89 -20.16 5.18 -6.14
C LYS A 89 -21.38 4.42 -6.67
N LEU A 90 -21.57 3.15 -6.31
CA LEU A 90 -22.70 2.34 -6.79
C LEU A 90 -24.00 2.58 -6.00
N ASN A 91 -23.93 3.26 -4.85
CA ASN A 91 -25.09 3.61 -4.03
C ASN A 91 -25.71 4.98 -4.38
N TYR A 92 -25.16 5.68 -5.39
CA TYR A 92 -25.72 6.89 -6.01
C TYR A 92 -26.13 6.59 -7.45
#